data_AF-A0A095B548-F1
#
_entry.id   AF-A0A095B548-F1
#
_cell.length_a   1.000
_cell.length_b   1.000
_cell.length_c   1.000
_cell.angle_alpha   90.00
_cell.angle_beta   90.00
_cell.angle_gamma   90.00
#
_symmetry.space_group_name_H-M   'P 1'
#
loop_
_entity.id
_entity.type
_entity.pdbx_description
1 polymer ?
#
loop_
_entity_poly.entity_id
_entity_poly.type
_entity_poly.pdbx_seq_one_letter_code
_entity_poly.pdbx_strand_id
1 'polypeptide(L)'
;LNNQSIIYNSHNETLNLIDKQLETTDNDLSTLNQIALNNLKLTKNIVNKVDSIQQFLKDTKPLVQNASDKLQVQLGRYNGLHDRLQEMENRFSQIQGTAKTLVDRANITQSYLIKSIDEVEHVARQLDSKLLNLRRLADEARSMLDVNYGSLSHDPVPLQLGQDCVYTLVPYSLTKSRVFYVEFWFNLNNLPTLSSISSVLMVGRRAFEGHTQMFAFTVEAPDNRLRFSWNTPNGILELGPIAKNTWYHTRVTSVGGETRMILMERSFQDHGDVFPEMKQTSTTNGTLDQEANLIMDRQMELRIGGVMQPSSRLSNPEAWGDNGAEEFWSRLMSMESIKFCMFNLRLSGTPISIANFADANPECSKPREYQCQL
;
A
#
# COMPACT_ATOMS: atom_id res chain seq x y z
N LEU A 1 90.72 56.67 138.17
CA LEU A 1 89.85 57.55 137.36
C LEU A 1 90.50 57.63 135.98
N ASN A 2 90.04 57.06 134.85
CA ASN A 2 88.68 56.82 134.38
C ASN A 2 88.60 55.54 133.51
N ASN A 3 88.32 54.39 134.13
CA ASN A 3 87.81 53.18 133.45
C ASN A 3 86.30 53.26 133.17
N GLN A 4 85.63 54.33 133.62
CA GLN A 4 84.20 54.56 133.42
C GLN A 4 83.83 54.97 131.98
N SER A 5 84.76 55.49 131.16
CA SER A 5 84.48 55.86 129.77
C SER A 5 84.40 54.64 128.83
N ILE A 6 85.13 53.57 129.14
CA ILE A 6 85.18 52.36 128.30
C ILE A 6 83.96 51.47 128.54
N ILE A 7 83.50 51.37 129.79
CA ILE A 7 82.33 50.54 130.15
C ILE A 7 81.02 51.19 129.69
N TYR A 8 80.89 52.52 129.76
CA TYR A 8 79.70 53.21 129.26
C TYR A 8 79.60 53.15 127.72
N ASN A 9 80.72 53.23 127.00
CA ASN A 9 80.72 53.12 125.55
C ASN A 9 80.41 51.68 125.08
N SER A 10 80.97 50.64 125.71
CA SER A 10 80.68 49.25 125.28
C SER A 10 79.24 48.83 125.58
N HIS A 11 78.64 49.32 126.68
CA HIS A 11 77.24 49.03 126.99
C HIS A 11 76.28 49.70 126.01
N ASN A 12 76.60 50.92 125.55
CA ASN A 12 75.83 51.63 124.53
C ASN A 12 75.98 50.98 123.15
N GLU A 13 77.16 50.45 122.81
CA GLU A 13 77.37 49.66 121.59
C GLU A 13 76.57 48.35 121.59
N THR A 14 76.49 47.67 122.75
CA THR A 14 75.76 46.39 122.86
C THR A 14 74.24 46.60 122.78
N LEU A 15 73.71 47.65 123.42
CA LEU A 15 72.29 48.03 123.31
C LEU A 15 71.92 48.45 121.88
N ASN A 16 72.75 49.26 121.21
CA ASN A 16 72.55 49.61 119.80
C ASN A 16 72.59 48.40 118.87
N LEU A 17 73.41 47.38 119.17
CA LEU A 17 73.44 46.12 118.42
C LEU A 17 72.15 45.31 118.59
N ILE A 18 71.59 45.26 119.81
CA ILE A 18 70.35 44.56 120.11
C ILE A 18 69.15 45.28 119.47
N ASP A 19 69.07 46.61 119.59
CA ASP A 19 68.03 47.40 118.93
C ASP A 19 68.09 47.23 117.40
N LYS A 20 69.29 47.25 116.82
CA LYS A 20 69.47 46.99 115.39
C LYS A 20 69.03 45.58 114.99
N GLN A 21 69.30 44.57 115.83
CA GLN A 21 68.85 43.19 115.60
C GLN A 21 67.33 43.05 115.69
N LEU A 22 66.70 43.72 116.66
CA LEU A 22 65.25 43.77 116.81
C LEU A 22 64.59 44.49 115.63
N GLU A 23 65.15 45.61 115.17
CA GLU A 23 64.69 46.31 113.95
C GLU A 23 64.81 45.44 112.70
N THR A 24 65.90 44.67 112.52
CA THR A 24 65.98 43.70 111.42
C THR A 24 64.95 42.59 111.56
N THR A 25 64.71 42.08 112.77
CA THR A 25 63.74 41.00 112.99
C THR A 25 62.31 41.47 112.73
N ASP A 26 61.97 42.71 113.13
CA ASP A 26 60.67 43.32 112.85
C ASP A 26 60.48 43.58 111.34
N ASN A 27 61.53 44.04 110.65
CA ASN A 27 61.52 44.15 109.20
C ASN A 27 61.34 42.80 108.50
N ASP A 28 62.04 41.75 108.94
CA ASP A 28 61.91 40.39 108.39
C ASP A 28 60.50 39.83 108.65
N LEU A 29 59.92 40.08 109.82
CA LEU A 29 58.55 39.67 110.14
C LEU A 29 57.53 40.42 109.27
N SER A 30 57.74 41.72 109.04
CA SER A 30 56.88 42.55 108.19
C SER A 30 56.94 42.10 106.72
N THR A 31 58.11 41.75 106.21
CA THR A 31 58.30 41.26 104.83
C THR A 31 57.71 39.86 104.67
N LEU A 32 57.89 38.95 105.64
CA LEU A 32 57.24 37.64 105.66
C LEU A 32 55.71 37.76 105.66
N ASN A 33 55.16 38.70 106.44
CA ASN A 33 53.73 38.96 106.46
C ASN A 33 53.23 39.48 105.10
N GLN A 34 53.97 40.39 104.46
CA GLN A 34 53.65 40.85 103.10
C GLN A 34 53.72 39.73 102.06
N ILE A 35 54.73 38.85 102.13
CA ILE A 35 54.84 37.67 101.25
C ILE A 35 53.66 36.72 101.46
N ALA A 36 53.27 36.45 102.71
CA ALA A 36 52.13 35.60 103.03
C ALA A 36 50.82 36.17 102.48
N LEU A 37 50.59 37.49 102.63
CA LEU A 37 49.42 38.17 102.09
C LEU A 37 49.40 38.16 100.54
N ASN A 38 50.55 38.38 99.90
CA ASN A 38 50.67 38.29 98.45
C ASN A 38 50.42 36.87 97.93
N ASN A 39 50.97 35.85 98.59
CA ASN A 39 50.72 34.46 98.27
C ASN A 39 49.25 34.09 98.45
N LEU A 40 48.59 34.53 99.52
CA LEU A 40 47.16 34.32 99.71
C LEU A 40 46.32 34.97 98.59
N LYS A 41 46.70 36.18 98.16
CA LYS A 41 46.05 36.88 97.04
C LYS A 41 46.25 36.14 95.72
N LEU A 42 47.46 35.64 95.45
CA LEU A 42 47.76 34.80 94.29
C LEU A 42 46.95 33.50 94.32
N THR A 43 46.91 32.80 95.45
CA THR A 43 46.14 31.56 95.62
C THR A 43 44.65 31.79 95.38
N LYS A 44 44.06 32.86 95.92
CA LYS A 44 42.66 33.24 95.64
C LYS A 44 42.42 33.49 94.15
N ASN A 45 43.33 34.20 93.48
CA ASN A 45 43.23 34.41 92.04
C ASN A 45 43.34 33.11 91.23
N ILE A 46 44.19 32.17 91.66
CA ILE A 46 44.31 30.85 91.03
C ILE A 46 43.01 30.07 91.20
N VAL A 47 42.44 30.02 92.41
CA VAL A 47 41.16 29.35 92.68
C VAL A 47 40.06 29.90 91.77
N ASN A 48 39.92 31.21 91.68
CA ASN A 48 38.93 31.84 90.81
C ASN A 48 39.12 31.47 89.32
N LYS A 49 40.37 31.37 88.84
CA LYS A 49 40.66 30.93 87.47
C LYS A 49 40.35 29.46 87.25
N VAL A 50 40.66 28.60 88.23
CA VAL A 50 40.32 27.17 88.18
C VAL A 50 38.82 26.97 88.12
N ASP A 51 38.04 27.71 88.92
CA ASP A 51 36.59 27.67 88.89
C ASP A 51 36.03 28.12 87.52
N SER A 52 36.60 29.17 86.94
CA SER A 52 36.23 29.64 85.59
C SER A 52 36.55 28.62 84.50
N ILE A 53 37.72 27.95 84.56
CA ILE A 53 38.08 26.86 83.64
C ILE A 53 37.13 25.67 83.82
N GLN A 54 36.80 25.32 85.07
CA GLN A 54 35.90 24.22 85.35
C GLN A 54 34.48 24.50 84.83
N GLN A 55 34.01 25.75 84.95
CA GLN A 55 32.74 26.16 84.38
C GLN A 55 32.78 26.12 82.84
N PHE A 56 33.84 26.64 82.22
CA PHE A 56 34.04 26.56 80.77
C PHE A 56 34.07 25.11 80.26
N LEU A 57 34.73 24.20 80.99
CA LEU A 57 34.75 22.77 80.67
C LEU A 57 33.35 22.14 80.80
N LYS A 58 32.58 22.51 81.83
CA LYS A 58 31.19 22.07 81.99
C LYS A 58 30.32 22.51 80.81
N ASP A 59 30.48 23.73 80.33
CA ASP A 59 29.69 24.28 79.23
C ASP A 59 30.13 23.74 77.86
N THR A 60 31.43 23.47 77.68
CA THR A 60 31.99 22.98 76.40
C THR A 60 31.73 21.49 76.17
N LYS A 61 31.73 20.66 77.22
CA LYS A 61 31.51 19.22 77.13
C LYS A 61 30.21 18.82 76.38
N PRO A 62 29.02 19.38 76.69
CA PRO A 62 27.80 19.04 75.96
C PRO A 62 27.80 19.53 74.51
N LEU A 63 28.48 20.64 74.21
CA LEU A 63 28.60 21.14 72.83
C LEU A 63 29.45 20.22 71.97
N VAL A 64 30.57 19.73 72.50
CA VAL A 64 31.44 18.75 71.81
C VAL A 64 30.68 17.43 71.58
N GLN A 65 29.91 16.98 72.58
CA GLN A 65 29.09 15.77 72.44
C GLN A 65 28.03 15.94 71.35
N ASN A 66 27.26 17.04 71.36
CA ASN A 66 26.25 17.33 70.35
C ASN A 66 26.85 17.45 68.93
N ALA A 67 28.04 18.06 68.80
CA ALA A 67 28.76 18.11 67.54
C ALA A 67 29.18 16.71 67.05
N SER A 68 29.66 15.86 67.96
CA SER A 68 30.01 14.46 67.68
C SER A 68 28.79 13.66 67.24
N ASP A 69 27.66 13.78 67.94
CA ASP A 69 26.42 13.08 67.62
C ASP A 69 25.88 13.52 66.25
N LYS A 70 25.90 14.83 65.96
CA LYS A 70 25.53 15.35 64.62
C LYS A 70 26.46 14.85 63.52
N LEU A 71 27.76 14.80 63.78
CA LEU A 71 28.74 14.28 62.82
C LEU A 71 28.44 12.80 62.52
N GLN A 72 28.14 11.99 63.53
CA GLN A 72 27.82 10.57 63.35
C GLN A 72 26.54 10.37 62.51
N VAL A 73 25.50 11.18 62.75
CA VAL A 73 24.28 11.15 61.92
C VAL A 73 24.57 11.56 60.48
N GLN A 74 25.39 12.60 60.26
CA GLN A 74 25.80 13.00 58.91
C GLN A 74 26.63 11.93 58.20
N LEU A 75 27.52 11.25 58.93
CA LEU A 75 28.33 10.15 58.41
C LEU A 75 27.44 8.98 57.96
N GLY A 76 26.44 8.63 58.77
CA GLY A 76 25.45 7.61 58.41
C GLY A 76 24.65 7.98 57.16
N ARG A 77 24.23 9.24 57.03
CA ARG A 77 23.55 9.75 55.82
C ARG A 77 24.47 9.74 54.60
N TYR A 78 25.74 10.12 54.77
CA TYR A 78 26.73 10.11 53.69
C TYR A 78 26.98 8.69 53.18
N ASN A 79 27.18 7.72 54.07
CA ASN A 79 27.36 6.32 53.70
C ASN A 79 26.13 5.78 52.95
N GLY A 80 24.93 6.06 53.44
CA GLY A 80 23.70 5.65 52.73
C GLY A 80 23.54 6.33 51.36
N LEU A 81 24.04 7.56 51.17
CA LEU A 81 24.07 8.21 49.86
C LEU A 81 25.14 7.57 48.95
N HIS A 82 26.31 7.23 49.50
CA HIS A 82 27.40 6.58 48.78
C HIS A 82 26.96 5.21 48.24
N ASP A 83 26.33 4.39 49.07
CA ASP A 83 25.82 3.07 48.66
C ASP A 83 24.79 3.19 47.52
N ARG A 84 23.87 4.16 47.62
CA ARG A 84 22.88 4.43 46.57
C ARG A 84 23.51 4.94 45.27
N LEU A 85 24.55 5.78 45.36
CA LEU A 85 25.29 6.25 44.20
C LEU A 85 26.00 5.09 43.49
N GLN A 86 26.62 4.19 44.24
CA GLN A 86 27.27 3.00 43.68
C GLN A 86 26.25 2.05 43.02
N GLU A 87 25.07 1.87 43.63
CA GLU A 87 23.99 1.11 43.01
C GLU A 87 23.52 1.75 41.70
N MET A 88 23.36 3.09 41.68
CA MET A 88 23.00 3.82 40.46
C MET A 88 24.07 3.72 39.38
N GLU A 89 25.35 3.78 39.73
CA GLU A 89 26.47 3.61 38.79
C GLU A 89 26.48 2.22 38.14
N ASN A 90 26.26 1.18 38.95
CA ASN A 90 26.14 -0.19 38.46
C ASN A 90 24.95 -0.35 37.50
N ARG A 91 23.79 0.19 37.87
CA ARG A 91 22.59 0.17 37.00
C ARG A 91 22.80 0.96 35.71
N PHE A 92 23.45 2.12 35.79
CA PHE A 92 23.76 2.93 34.62
C PHE A 92 24.69 2.19 33.66
N SER A 93 25.72 1.51 34.18
CA SER A 93 26.64 0.69 33.37
C SER A 93 25.92 -0.46 32.66
N GLN A 94 24.98 -1.14 33.33
CA GLN A 94 24.17 -2.19 32.73
C GLN A 94 23.24 -1.65 31.62
N ILE A 95 22.60 -0.50 31.85
CA ILE A 95 21.75 0.16 30.86
C ILE A 95 22.59 0.56 29.64
N GLN A 96 23.77 1.15 29.85
CA GLN A 96 24.68 1.53 28.77
C GLN A 96 25.14 0.32 27.96
N GLY A 97 25.47 -0.80 28.61
CA GLY A 97 25.81 -2.06 27.94
C GLY A 97 24.66 -2.59 27.08
N THR A 98 23.46 -2.63 27.63
CA THR A 98 22.25 -3.11 26.93
C THR A 98 21.91 -2.20 25.74
N ALA A 99 21.93 -0.89 25.94
CA ALA A 99 21.67 0.09 24.89
C ALA A 99 22.66 -0.07 23.73
N LYS A 100 23.96 -0.24 24.01
CA LYS A 100 24.96 -0.48 22.97
C LYS A 100 24.66 -1.74 22.16
N THR A 101 24.34 -2.85 22.83
CA THR A 101 24.01 -4.09 22.12
C THR A 101 22.73 -4.00 21.28
N LEU A 102 21.74 -3.21 21.72
CA LEU A 102 20.51 -2.96 20.97
C LEU A 102 20.79 -2.12 19.72
N VAL A 103 21.63 -1.07 19.85
CA VAL A 103 22.07 -0.25 18.71
C VAL A 103 22.85 -1.11 17.71
N ASP A 104 23.78 -1.93 18.17
CA ASP A 104 24.56 -2.81 17.30
C ASP A 104 23.66 -3.81 16.55
N ARG A 105 22.68 -4.43 17.24
CA ARG A 105 21.69 -5.32 16.61
C ARG A 105 20.79 -4.59 15.62
N ALA A 106 20.35 -3.37 15.95
CA ALA A 106 19.55 -2.55 15.04
C ALA A 106 20.34 -2.21 13.77
N ASN A 107 21.62 -1.87 13.91
CA ASN A 107 22.49 -1.55 12.76
C ASN A 107 22.74 -2.77 11.85
N ILE A 108 22.97 -3.96 12.45
CA ILE A 108 23.08 -5.21 11.71
C ILE A 108 21.77 -5.53 10.97
N THR A 109 20.64 -5.40 11.65
CA THR A 109 19.32 -5.66 11.06
C THR A 109 19.02 -4.67 9.92
N GLN A 110 19.33 -3.39 10.10
CA GLN A 110 19.19 -2.37 9.06
C GLN A 110 20.07 -2.69 7.84
N SER A 111 21.33 -3.09 8.06
CA SER A 111 22.24 -3.47 6.99
C SER A 111 21.75 -4.68 6.20
N TYR A 112 21.17 -5.67 6.89
CA TYR A 112 20.57 -6.84 6.25
C TYR A 112 19.31 -6.46 5.45
N LEU A 113 18.44 -5.63 6.02
CA LEU A 113 17.24 -5.15 5.33
C LEU A 113 17.57 -4.36 4.07
N ILE A 114 18.58 -3.49 4.10
CA ILE A 114 19.03 -2.74 2.91
C ILE A 114 19.46 -3.70 1.80
N LYS A 115 20.30 -4.68 2.11
CA LYS A 115 20.74 -5.69 1.12
C LYS A 115 19.57 -6.49 0.55
N SER A 116 18.64 -6.90 1.40
CA SER A 116 17.46 -7.65 0.96
C SER A 116 16.54 -6.80 0.07
N ILE A 117 16.39 -5.51 0.36
CA ILE A 117 15.64 -4.57 -0.49
C ILE A 117 16.33 -4.40 -1.84
N ASP A 118 17.65 -4.23 -1.88
CA ASP A 118 18.42 -4.10 -3.13
C ASP A 118 18.28 -5.36 -4.01
N GLU A 119 18.33 -6.56 -3.42
CA GLU A 119 18.11 -7.82 -4.12
C GLU A 119 16.68 -7.93 -4.70
N VAL A 120 15.66 -7.58 -3.91
CA VAL A 120 14.26 -7.58 -4.36
C VAL A 120 14.04 -6.57 -5.48
N GLU A 121 14.62 -5.37 -5.38
CA GLU A 121 14.52 -4.36 -6.43
C GLU A 121 15.18 -4.83 -7.73
N HIS A 122 16.33 -5.51 -7.63
CA HIS A 122 16.99 -6.09 -8.80
C HIS A 122 16.12 -7.16 -9.48
N VAL A 123 15.53 -8.07 -8.71
CA VAL A 123 14.62 -9.10 -9.23
C VAL A 123 13.37 -8.47 -9.85
N ALA A 124 12.80 -7.44 -9.24
CA ALA A 124 11.64 -6.72 -9.77
C ALA A 124 11.94 -6.06 -11.13
N ARG A 125 13.10 -5.39 -11.26
CA ARG A 125 13.54 -4.80 -12.55
C ARG A 125 13.77 -5.85 -13.63
N GLN A 126 14.38 -6.99 -13.28
CA GLN A 126 14.54 -8.10 -14.23
C GLN A 126 13.20 -8.70 -14.67
N LEU A 127 12.25 -8.85 -13.74
CA LEU A 127 10.91 -9.33 -14.04
C LEU A 127 10.18 -8.38 -14.98
N ASP A 128 10.21 -7.08 -14.73
CA ASP A 128 9.54 -6.07 -15.57
C ASP A 128 10.13 -6.07 -16.99
N SER A 129 11.45 -6.14 -17.13
CA SER A 129 12.12 -6.28 -18.43
C SER A 129 11.70 -7.56 -19.18
N LYS A 130 11.63 -8.70 -18.49
CA LYS A 130 11.17 -9.97 -19.08
C LYS A 130 9.70 -9.89 -19.50
N LEU A 131 8.83 -9.28 -18.69
CA LEU A 131 7.42 -9.09 -19.01
C LEU A 131 7.22 -8.17 -20.21
N LEU A 132 8.00 -7.09 -20.32
CA LEU A 132 7.99 -6.21 -21.49
C LEU A 132 8.36 -6.96 -22.77
N ASN A 133 9.40 -7.79 -22.72
CA ASN A 133 9.80 -8.62 -23.87
C ASN A 133 8.71 -9.65 -24.24
N LEU A 134 8.09 -10.31 -23.27
CA LEU A 134 6.99 -11.24 -23.51
C LEU A 134 5.77 -10.55 -24.11
N ARG A 135 5.41 -9.35 -23.63
CA ARG A 135 4.34 -8.54 -24.22
C ARG A 135 4.65 -8.18 -25.66
N ARG A 136 5.87 -7.70 -25.93
CA ARG A 136 6.32 -7.37 -27.30
C ARG A 136 6.24 -8.58 -28.22
N LEU A 137 6.72 -9.75 -27.77
CA LEU A 137 6.66 -10.99 -28.54
C LEU A 137 5.21 -11.45 -28.79
N ALA A 138 4.33 -11.31 -27.80
CA ALA A 138 2.91 -11.62 -27.96
C ALA A 138 2.23 -10.68 -28.96
N ASP A 139 2.51 -9.38 -28.90
CA ASP A 139 2.01 -8.39 -29.86
C ASP A 139 2.55 -8.65 -31.27
N GLU A 140 3.83 -9.01 -31.39
CA GLU A 140 4.46 -9.37 -32.67
C GLU A 140 3.86 -10.65 -33.25
N ALA A 141 3.68 -11.70 -32.43
CA ALA A 141 3.03 -12.94 -32.84
C ALA A 141 1.58 -12.71 -33.28
N ARG A 142 0.81 -11.91 -32.54
CA ARG A 142 -0.57 -11.52 -32.92
C ARG A 142 -0.60 -10.71 -34.21
N SER A 143 0.31 -9.75 -34.37
CA SER A 143 0.41 -8.97 -35.61
C SER A 143 0.80 -9.85 -36.79
N MET A 144 1.72 -10.79 -36.62
CA MET A 144 2.06 -11.77 -37.66
C MET A 144 0.88 -12.68 -38.01
N LEU A 145 0.09 -13.12 -37.02
CA LEU A 145 -1.15 -13.86 -37.28
C LEU A 145 -2.11 -12.99 -38.10
N ASP A 146 -2.40 -11.76 -37.67
CA ASP A 146 -3.31 -10.86 -38.37
C ASP A 146 -2.87 -10.59 -39.82
N VAL A 147 -1.57 -10.35 -40.06
CA VAL A 147 -1.00 -10.09 -41.40
C VAL A 147 -0.99 -11.35 -42.28
N ASN A 148 -0.53 -12.49 -41.75
CA ASN A 148 -0.54 -13.75 -42.50
C ASN A 148 -1.96 -14.16 -42.86
N TYR A 149 -2.95 -13.91 -41.98
CA TYR A 149 -4.33 -14.18 -42.30
C TYR A 149 -4.97 -13.15 -43.22
N GLY A 150 -4.58 -11.88 -43.17
CA GLY A 150 -4.94 -10.92 -44.22
C GLY A 150 -4.48 -11.41 -45.60
N SER A 151 -3.29 -12.02 -45.67
CA SER A 151 -2.79 -12.63 -46.92
C SER A 151 -3.50 -13.95 -47.30
N LEU A 152 -3.94 -14.76 -46.32
CA LEU A 152 -4.72 -16.00 -46.54
C LEU A 152 -6.22 -15.73 -46.75
N SER A 153 -6.72 -14.54 -46.41
CA SER A 153 -8.10 -14.12 -46.66
C SER A 153 -8.42 -13.89 -48.14
N HIS A 154 -7.48 -14.21 -49.03
CA HIS A 154 -7.68 -14.18 -50.48
C HIS A 154 -8.81 -15.12 -50.93
N ASP A 155 -9.06 -16.22 -50.19
CA ASP A 155 -10.23 -17.09 -50.36
C ASP A 155 -10.86 -17.42 -48.98
N PRO A 156 -11.82 -16.61 -48.50
CA PRO A 156 -12.43 -16.84 -47.21
C PRO A 156 -13.32 -18.08 -47.25
N VAL A 157 -12.90 -19.14 -46.56
CA VAL A 157 -13.68 -20.39 -46.48
C VAL A 157 -14.86 -20.23 -45.51
N PRO A 158 -16.09 -20.54 -45.93
CA PRO A 158 -17.25 -20.64 -45.04
C PRO A 158 -17.03 -21.62 -43.88
N LEU A 159 -17.12 -21.11 -42.65
CA LEU A 159 -17.02 -21.93 -41.45
C LEU A 159 -18.39 -22.14 -40.83
N GLN A 160 -18.67 -23.38 -40.41
CA GLN A 160 -19.86 -23.70 -39.63
C GLN A 160 -19.62 -23.34 -38.16
N LEU A 161 -20.53 -22.55 -37.59
CA LEU A 161 -20.50 -22.04 -36.22
C LEU A 161 -21.81 -22.38 -35.50
N GLY A 162 -21.79 -22.42 -34.17
CA GLY A 162 -22.96 -22.66 -33.32
C GLY A 162 -23.17 -24.11 -32.88
N GLN A 163 -24.44 -24.47 -32.63
CA GLN A 163 -24.93 -25.71 -31.97
C GLN A 163 -24.73 -25.75 -30.46
N ASP A 164 -23.48 -25.72 -30.00
CA ASP A 164 -23.09 -25.69 -28.57
C ASP A 164 -21.73 -24.97 -28.39
N CYS A 165 -21.27 -24.32 -29.46
CA CYS A 165 -19.94 -23.74 -29.58
C CYS A 165 -19.98 -22.23 -29.71
N VAL A 166 -19.47 -21.58 -28.67
CA VAL A 166 -19.23 -20.14 -28.67
C VAL A 166 -17.76 -19.88 -28.82
N TYR A 167 -17.45 -19.14 -29.87
CA TYR A 167 -16.10 -18.76 -30.20
C TYR A 167 -15.86 -17.31 -29.82
N THR A 168 -14.82 -17.06 -29.03
CA THR A 168 -14.45 -15.72 -28.58
C THR A 168 -13.24 -15.23 -29.35
N LEU A 169 -13.27 -13.97 -29.78
CA LEU A 169 -12.16 -13.30 -30.44
C LEU A 169 -11.99 -11.87 -29.94
N VAL A 170 -10.75 -11.39 -29.95
CA VAL A 170 -10.38 -10.01 -29.60
C VAL A 170 -9.64 -9.41 -30.81
N PRO A 171 -10.14 -8.32 -31.41
CA PRO A 171 -9.57 -7.81 -32.65
C PRO A 171 -8.39 -6.85 -32.36
N TYR A 172 -7.22 -7.43 -32.09
CA TYR A 172 -6.03 -6.70 -31.61
C TYR A 172 -5.50 -5.64 -32.58
N SER A 173 -5.72 -5.82 -33.89
CA SER A 173 -5.34 -4.87 -34.95
C SER A 173 -6.21 -3.60 -35.00
N LEU A 174 -7.35 -3.56 -34.29
CA LEU A 174 -8.23 -2.39 -34.34
C LEU A 174 -7.71 -1.23 -33.49
N THR A 175 -7.52 -0.08 -34.14
CA THR A 175 -7.37 1.20 -33.45
C THR A 175 -8.73 1.74 -33.01
N LYS A 176 -8.75 2.47 -31.88
CA LYS A 176 -9.98 3.09 -31.37
C LYS A 176 -10.62 3.98 -32.44
N SER A 177 -11.83 3.63 -32.87
CA SER A 177 -12.59 4.34 -33.89
C SER A 177 -14.00 4.67 -33.39
N ARG A 178 -14.46 5.89 -33.70
CA ARG A 178 -15.86 6.31 -33.53
C ARG A 178 -16.75 5.92 -34.71
N VAL A 179 -16.16 5.34 -35.75
CA VAL A 179 -16.87 4.74 -36.87
C VAL A 179 -17.03 3.26 -36.56
N PHE A 180 -18.26 2.85 -36.28
CA PHE A 180 -18.60 1.44 -36.18
C PHE A 180 -18.85 0.90 -37.58
N TYR A 181 -18.18 -0.20 -37.93
CA TYR A 181 -18.37 -0.93 -39.18
C TYR A 181 -18.19 -2.43 -38.94
N VAL A 182 -19.24 -3.21 -39.16
CA VAL A 182 -19.21 -4.67 -39.13
C VAL A 182 -19.81 -5.20 -40.42
N GLU A 183 -19.10 -6.11 -41.08
CA GLU A 183 -19.53 -6.72 -42.33
C GLU A 183 -19.23 -8.22 -42.30
N PHE A 184 -20.19 -9.05 -42.70
CA PHE A 184 -19.97 -10.49 -42.84
C PHE A 184 -21.00 -11.12 -43.78
N TRP A 185 -20.67 -12.32 -44.26
CA TRP A 185 -21.62 -13.19 -44.96
C TRP A 185 -22.10 -14.29 -44.04
N PHE A 186 -23.39 -14.61 -44.07
CA PHE A 186 -23.93 -15.73 -43.30
C PHE A 186 -25.00 -16.52 -44.08
N ASN A 187 -25.19 -17.79 -43.71
CA ASN A 187 -26.24 -18.66 -44.22
C ASN A 187 -26.76 -19.56 -43.09
N LEU A 188 -28.09 -19.67 -43.00
CA LEU A 188 -28.77 -20.59 -42.10
C LEU A 188 -29.01 -21.93 -42.81
N ASN A 189 -28.00 -22.82 -42.82
CA ASN A 189 -28.07 -24.14 -43.48
C ASN A 189 -29.08 -25.07 -42.79
N ASN A 190 -29.91 -25.76 -43.59
CA ASN A 190 -30.83 -26.87 -43.25
C ASN A 190 -31.09 -27.11 -41.75
N LEU A 191 -31.72 -26.13 -41.10
CA LEU A 191 -32.23 -26.28 -39.74
C LEU A 191 -33.54 -27.09 -39.78
N PRO A 192 -33.67 -28.21 -39.05
CA PRO A 192 -34.89 -29.04 -39.05
C PRO A 192 -36.13 -28.27 -38.62
N THR A 193 -35.95 -27.22 -37.83
CA THR A 193 -36.98 -26.31 -37.35
C THR A 193 -36.28 -24.99 -37.05
N LEU A 194 -36.74 -23.87 -37.62
CA LEU A 194 -36.38 -22.58 -37.01
C LEU A 194 -37.00 -22.64 -35.61
N SER A 195 -36.15 -22.53 -34.60
CA SER A 195 -36.57 -22.52 -33.21
C SER A 195 -37.72 -21.52 -33.05
N SER A 196 -38.72 -21.84 -32.23
CA SER A 196 -39.75 -20.88 -31.82
C SER A 196 -39.18 -19.73 -30.98
N ILE A 197 -37.87 -19.75 -30.74
CA ILE A 197 -37.11 -18.89 -29.84
C ILE A 197 -36.04 -18.18 -30.68
N SER A 198 -35.87 -16.88 -30.45
CA SER A 198 -34.83 -16.06 -31.09
C SER A 198 -33.44 -16.63 -30.80
N SER A 199 -32.51 -16.43 -31.74
CA SER A 199 -31.17 -16.98 -31.63
C SER A 199 -30.07 -15.94 -31.81
N VAL A 200 -28.93 -16.16 -31.17
CA VAL A 200 -27.78 -15.25 -31.21
C VAL A 200 -26.76 -15.73 -32.25
N LEU A 201 -26.43 -14.86 -33.21
CA LEU A 201 -25.36 -15.10 -34.17
C LEU A 201 -24.02 -14.59 -33.63
N MET A 202 -24.01 -13.35 -33.16
CA MET A 202 -22.78 -12.65 -32.76
C MET A 202 -23.07 -11.60 -31.70
N VAL A 203 -22.17 -11.46 -30.73
CA VAL A 203 -22.25 -10.44 -29.66
C VAL A 203 -20.90 -9.76 -29.50
N GLY A 204 -20.86 -8.44 -29.58
CA GLY A 204 -19.70 -7.64 -29.20
C GLY A 204 -19.90 -7.02 -27.83
N ARG A 205 -18.86 -7.08 -27.00
CA ARG A 205 -18.83 -6.47 -25.66
C ARG A 205 -17.55 -5.65 -25.49
N ARG A 206 -17.68 -4.46 -24.93
CA ARG A 206 -16.56 -3.60 -24.56
C ARG A 206 -16.84 -2.96 -23.21
N ALA A 207 -16.13 -3.39 -22.17
CA ALA A 207 -16.27 -2.84 -20.81
C ALA A 207 -15.36 -1.61 -20.65
N PHE A 208 -15.92 -0.46 -20.28
CA PHE A 208 -15.20 0.75 -19.88
C PHE A 208 -15.24 0.90 -18.34
N GLU A 209 -14.54 1.90 -17.82
CA GLU A 209 -14.67 2.28 -16.42
C GLU A 209 -16.07 2.90 -16.21
N GLY A 210 -16.92 2.23 -15.43
CA GLY A 210 -18.28 2.70 -15.08
C GLY A 210 -19.40 2.41 -16.09
N HIS A 211 -19.11 1.92 -17.31
CA HIS A 211 -20.14 1.53 -18.28
C HIS A 211 -19.67 0.43 -19.22
N THR A 212 -20.60 -0.37 -19.76
CA THR A 212 -20.29 -1.39 -20.78
C THR A 212 -21.02 -1.07 -22.08
N GLN A 213 -20.34 -1.12 -23.22
CA GLN A 213 -20.96 -1.05 -24.55
C GLN A 213 -21.14 -2.47 -25.09
N MET A 214 -22.31 -2.76 -25.66
CA MET A 214 -22.67 -4.06 -26.19
C MET A 214 -23.46 -3.93 -27.49
N PHE A 215 -23.23 -4.84 -28.43
CA PHE A 215 -24.10 -5.02 -29.59
C PHE A 215 -24.30 -6.51 -29.88
N ALA A 216 -25.38 -6.84 -30.58
CA ALA A 216 -25.65 -8.20 -31.00
C ALA A 216 -26.33 -8.25 -32.38
N PHE A 217 -26.00 -9.32 -33.10
CA PHE A 217 -26.73 -9.79 -34.27
C PHE A 217 -27.53 -11.02 -33.86
N THR A 218 -28.85 -10.94 -33.98
CA THR A 218 -29.78 -12.00 -33.60
C THR A 218 -30.73 -12.31 -34.76
N VAL A 219 -31.23 -13.54 -34.80
CA VAL A 219 -32.34 -13.93 -35.67
C VAL A 219 -33.58 -14.02 -34.79
N GLU A 220 -34.55 -13.13 -35.02
CA GLU A 220 -35.72 -13.02 -34.15
C GLU A 220 -36.88 -13.87 -34.67
N ALA A 221 -37.47 -14.66 -33.78
CA ALA A 221 -38.71 -15.38 -34.01
C ALA A 221 -39.92 -14.43 -33.81
N PRO A 222 -41.08 -14.67 -34.49
CA PRO A 222 -41.35 -15.76 -35.44
C PRO A 222 -41.00 -15.43 -36.90
N ASP A 223 -40.71 -14.17 -37.22
CA ASP A 223 -40.59 -13.67 -38.60
C ASP A 223 -39.23 -13.93 -39.26
N ASN A 224 -38.27 -14.52 -38.53
CA ASN A 224 -36.89 -14.76 -38.96
C ASN A 224 -36.22 -13.48 -39.48
N ARG A 225 -36.36 -12.39 -38.74
CA ARG A 225 -35.69 -11.13 -39.08
C ARG A 225 -34.30 -11.09 -38.48
N LEU A 226 -33.33 -10.61 -39.26
CA LEU A 226 -32.01 -10.26 -38.76
C LEU A 226 -32.17 -8.97 -37.97
N ARG A 227 -31.88 -9.02 -36.67
CA ARG A 227 -31.88 -7.86 -35.80
C ARG A 227 -30.45 -7.49 -35.44
N PHE A 228 -30.08 -6.24 -35.71
CA PHE A 228 -28.93 -5.60 -35.08
C PHE A 228 -29.44 -4.78 -33.90
N SER A 229 -28.90 -5.00 -32.71
CA SER A 229 -29.27 -4.22 -31.53
C SER A 229 -28.07 -3.91 -30.65
N TRP A 230 -28.13 -2.81 -29.92
CA TRP A 230 -27.12 -2.40 -28.96
C TRP A 230 -27.77 -1.82 -27.71
N ASN A 231 -27.01 -1.71 -26.62
CA ASN A 231 -27.52 -1.33 -25.30
C ASN A 231 -27.78 0.18 -25.18
N THR A 232 -28.68 0.70 -26.01
CA THR A 232 -29.24 2.04 -25.88
C THR A 232 -30.75 1.97 -26.04
N PRO A 233 -31.51 2.92 -25.45
CA PRO A 233 -32.94 3.02 -25.67
C PRO A 233 -33.24 3.10 -27.17
N ASN A 234 -34.07 2.18 -27.68
CA ASN A 234 -34.44 2.08 -29.10
C ASN A 234 -33.26 1.84 -30.08
N GLY A 235 -32.14 1.29 -29.60
CA GLY A 235 -30.99 0.87 -30.42
C GLY A 235 -31.26 -0.45 -31.14
N ILE A 236 -32.23 -0.47 -32.05
CA ILE A 236 -32.68 -1.69 -32.75
C ILE A 236 -32.87 -1.38 -34.25
N LEU A 237 -32.35 -2.27 -35.10
CA LEU A 237 -32.59 -2.30 -36.53
C LEU A 237 -32.94 -3.74 -36.94
N GLU A 238 -33.94 -3.90 -37.80
CA GLU A 238 -34.38 -5.21 -38.28
C GLU A 238 -34.54 -5.25 -39.80
N LEU A 239 -34.08 -6.33 -40.42
CA LEU A 239 -34.27 -6.63 -41.84
C LEU A 239 -34.65 -8.09 -42.04
N GLY A 240 -35.55 -8.38 -42.98
CA GLY A 240 -35.98 -9.75 -43.27
C GLY A 240 -37.28 -9.80 -44.07
N PRO A 241 -37.94 -10.97 -44.17
CA PRO A 241 -37.54 -12.26 -43.56
C PRO A 241 -36.27 -12.85 -44.20
N ILE A 242 -35.51 -13.64 -43.43
CA ILE A 242 -34.35 -14.41 -43.90
C ILE A 242 -34.83 -15.79 -44.36
N ALA A 243 -34.44 -16.20 -45.57
CA ALA A 243 -34.69 -17.54 -46.08
C ALA A 243 -33.61 -18.54 -45.64
N LYS A 244 -33.99 -19.82 -45.53
CA LYS A 244 -33.03 -20.91 -45.30
C LYS A 244 -32.22 -21.17 -46.58
N ASN A 245 -30.98 -21.61 -46.40
CA ASN A 245 -30.09 -22.02 -47.49
C ASN A 245 -29.76 -20.90 -48.51
N THR A 246 -29.88 -19.65 -48.08
CA THR A 246 -29.53 -18.46 -48.87
C THR A 246 -28.39 -17.72 -48.19
N TRP A 247 -27.44 -17.24 -49.00
CA TRP A 247 -26.35 -16.42 -48.50
C TRP A 247 -26.79 -14.98 -48.37
N TYR A 248 -26.60 -14.43 -47.18
CA TYR A 248 -26.88 -13.05 -46.88
C TYR A 248 -25.59 -12.30 -46.57
N HIS A 249 -25.40 -11.18 -47.23
CA HIS A 249 -24.38 -10.21 -46.87
C HIS A 249 -25.00 -9.15 -45.97
N THR A 250 -24.45 -9.01 -44.78
CA THR A 250 -24.91 -8.00 -43.83
C THR A 250 -23.80 -7.00 -43.56
N ARG A 251 -24.18 -5.72 -43.54
CA ARG A 251 -23.28 -4.61 -43.22
C ARG A 251 -23.99 -3.67 -42.27
N VAL A 252 -23.36 -3.39 -41.15
CA VAL A 252 -23.81 -2.39 -40.18
C VAL A 252 -22.76 -1.31 -40.03
N THR A 253 -23.18 -0.06 -40.16
CA THR A 253 -22.33 1.11 -40.00
C THR A 253 -22.96 2.09 -39.04
N SER A 254 -22.21 2.58 -38.06
CA SER A 254 -22.63 3.69 -37.19
C SER A 254 -21.62 4.83 -37.27
N VAL A 255 -22.07 6.01 -37.66
CA VAL A 255 -21.24 7.22 -37.78
C VAL A 255 -22.01 8.40 -37.22
N GLY A 256 -21.47 9.04 -36.19
CA GLY A 256 -22.06 10.25 -35.61
C GLY A 256 -23.50 10.07 -35.12
N GLY A 257 -23.84 8.89 -34.59
CA GLY A 257 -25.16 8.58 -34.06
C GLY A 257 -26.20 8.09 -35.08
N GLU A 258 -25.89 8.13 -36.38
CA GLU A 258 -26.68 7.44 -37.40
C GLU A 258 -26.16 6.00 -37.56
N THR A 259 -27.01 5.03 -37.24
CA THR A 259 -26.74 3.62 -37.45
C THR A 259 -27.56 3.11 -38.63
N ARG A 260 -26.90 2.52 -39.61
CA ARG A 260 -27.49 1.93 -40.81
C ARG A 260 -27.15 0.46 -40.90
N MET A 261 -28.13 -0.33 -41.32
CA MET A 261 -28.00 -1.75 -41.58
C MET A 261 -28.43 -2.03 -43.02
N ILE A 262 -27.63 -2.84 -43.72
CA ILE A 262 -27.87 -3.30 -45.09
C ILE A 262 -27.84 -4.83 -45.07
N LEU A 263 -28.81 -5.44 -45.73
CA LEU A 263 -28.91 -6.87 -45.96
C LEU A 263 -29.06 -7.10 -47.46
N MET A 264 -28.09 -7.78 -48.08
CA MET A 264 -28.16 -8.17 -49.48
C MET A 264 -28.31 -9.68 -49.60
N GLU A 265 -29.28 -10.11 -50.38
CA GLU A 265 -29.53 -11.52 -50.66
C GLU A 265 -28.72 -11.99 -51.88
N ARG A 266 -28.07 -13.15 -51.76
CA ARG A 266 -27.44 -13.85 -52.89
C ARG A 266 -27.97 -15.27 -52.96
N SER A 267 -28.79 -15.54 -53.98
CA SER A 267 -29.28 -16.88 -54.25
C SER A 267 -28.15 -17.80 -54.73
N PHE A 268 -28.18 -19.06 -54.31
CA PHE A 268 -27.22 -20.09 -54.73
C PHE A 268 -27.36 -20.47 -56.22
N GLN A 269 -28.49 -20.11 -56.85
CA GLN A 269 -28.82 -20.48 -58.23
C GLN A 269 -28.44 -19.42 -59.27
N ASP A 270 -27.86 -18.28 -58.87
CA ASP A 270 -27.61 -17.16 -59.78
C ASP A 270 -26.34 -17.34 -60.61
N HIS A 271 -26.51 -17.96 -61.78
CA HIS A 271 -25.62 -17.80 -62.92
C HIS A 271 -25.82 -16.41 -63.54
N GLY A 272 -25.13 -15.41 -62.99
CA GLY A 272 -24.74 -14.14 -63.63
C GLY A 272 -25.83 -13.38 -64.40
N ASP A 273 -26.51 -12.46 -63.70
CA ASP A 273 -27.08 -11.16 -64.18
C ASP A 273 -28.25 -10.66 -63.31
N VAL A 274 -28.58 -11.34 -62.20
CA VAL A 274 -29.58 -10.85 -61.24
C VAL A 274 -28.91 -9.87 -60.26
N PHE A 275 -29.40 -8.63 -60.22
CA PHE A 275 -29.00 -7.67 -59.18
C PHE A 275 -29.50 -8.19 -57.83
N PRO A 276 -28.60 -8.36 -56.83
CA PRO A 276 -29.00 -8.86 -55.52
C PRO A 276 -30.01 -7.92 -54.87
N GLU A 277 -31.08 -8.49 -54.28
CA GLU A 277 -32.09 -7.70 -53.57
C GLU A 277 -31.44 -7.08 -52.32
N MET A 278 -31.35 -5.74 -52.30
CA MET A 278 -30.77 -4.99 -51.19
C MET A 278 -31.89 -4.40 -50.34
N LYS A 279 -31.96 -4.82 -49.08
CA LYS A 279 -32.81 -4.21 -48.05
C LYS A 279 -31.95 -3.35 -47.14
N GLN A 280 -32.46 -2.17 -46.76
CA GLN A 280 -31.73 -1.26 -45.90
C GLN A 280 -32.67 -0.60 -44.88
N THR A 281 -32.14 -0.32 -43.69
CA THR A 281 -32.81 0.42 -42.63
C THR A 281 -31.80 1.27 -41.87
N SER A 282 -32.25 2.36 -41.26
CA SER A 282 -31.39 3.27 -40.52
C SER A 282 -32.14 3.92 -39.37
N THR A 283 -31.41 4.33 -38.34
CA THR A 283 -31.91 5.08 -37.19
C THR A 283 -30.91 6.13 -36.75
N THR A 284 -31.41 7.24 -36.21
CA THR A 284 -30.61 8.35 -35.68
C THR A 284 -30.60 8.38 -34.15
N ASN A 285 -31.05 7.30 -33.50
CA ASN A 285 -31.19 7.17 -32.04
C ASN A 285 -29.88 7.25 -31.23
N GLY A 286 -28.72 7.54 -31.85
CA GLY A 286 -27.46 7.81 -31.16
C GLY A 286 -26.96 9.26 -31.29
N THR A 287 -27.73 10.16 -31.91
CA THR A 287 -27.27 11.54 -32.21
C THR A 287 -27.30 12.48 -31.00
N LEU A 288 -28.12 12.18 -29.98
CA LEU A 288 -28.35 13.04 -28.82
C LEU A 288 -27.54 12.64 -27.58
N ASP A 289 -27.07 11.39 -27.52
CA ASP A 289 -26.36 10.84 -26.37
C ASP A 289 -24.96 10.36 -26.79
N GLN A 290 -23.91 10.97 -26.23
CA GLN A 290 -22.54 10.61 -26.57
C GLN A 290 -22.20 9.18 -26.10
N GLU A 291 -22.87 8.69 -25.06
CA GLU A 291 -22.71 7.33 -24.53
C GLU A 291 -23.38 6.26 -25.41
N ALA A 292 -24.26 6.68 -26.32
CA ALA A 292 -24.93 5.79 -27.28
C ALA A 292 -24.08 5.48 -28.54
N ASN A 293 -22.90 6.10 -28.69
CA ASN A 293 -22.05 5.88 -29.84
C ASN A 293 -21.34 4.54 -29.76
N LEU A 294 -21.53 3.70 -30.78
CA LEU A 294 -20.81 2.45 -30.93
C LEU A 294 -19.33 2.72 -31.26
N ILE A 295 -18.45 2.40 -30.32
CA ILE A 295 -17.00 2.43 -30.48
C ILE A 295 -16.49 1.02 -30.77
N MET A 296 -15.49 0.91 -31.65
CA MET A 296 -14.69 -0.31 -31.80
C MET A 296 -13.23 -0.02 -31.49
N ASP A 297 -12.61 -0.94 -30.75
CA ASP A 297 -11.18 -0.94 -30.44
C ASP A 297 -10.69 -2.36 -30.13
N ARG A 298 -9.37 -2.48 -29.94
CA ARG A 298 -8.68 -3.71 -29.55
C ARG A 298 -9.02 -4.27 -28.16
N GLN A 299 -9.88 -3.60 -27.39
CA GLN A 299 -10.35 -4.07 -26.07
C GLN A 299 -11.77 -4.65 -26.16
N MET A 300 -12.35 -4.70 -27.36
CA MET A 300 -13.63 -5.36 -27.60
C MET A 300 -13.46 -6.88 -27.62
N GLU A 301 -14.40 -7.56 -26.99
CA GLU A 301 -14.59 -9.00 -27.07
C GLU A 301 -15.73 -9.29 -28.04
N LEU A 302 -15.53 -10.17 -29.02
CA LEU A 302 -16.55 -10.59 -29.96
C LEU A 302 -16.80 -12.09 -29.80
N ARG A 303 -18.06 -12.48 -29.60
CA ARG A 303 -18.51 -13.86 -29.48
C ARG A 303 -19.35 -14.23 -30.68
N ILE A 304 -19.12 -15.41 -31.23
CA ILE A 304 -19.83 -15.91 -32.42
C ILE A 304 -20.35 -17.31 -32.15
N GLY A 305 -21.60 -17.58 -32.53
CA GLY A 305 -22.28 -18.84 -32.28
C GLY A 305 -23.12 -18.88 -31.00
N GLY A 306 -23.12 -17.81 -30.19
CA GLY A 306 -23.91 -17.72 -28.96
C GLY A 306 -23.30 -16.77 -27.92
N VAL A 307 -23.82 -16.84 -26.68
CA VAL A 307 -23.45 -15.93 -25.58
C VAL A 307 -22.55 -16.59 -24.53
N MET A 308 -22.75 -17.88 -24.21
CA MET A 308 -22.06 -18.55 -23.10
C MET A 308 -20.82 -19.36 -23.53
N GLN A 309 -19.76 -19.26 -22.73
CA GLN A 309 -18.82 -20.38 -22.51
C GLN A 309 -19.08 -20.92 -21.09
N PRO A 310 -19.34 -22.22 -20.89
CA PRO A 310 -19.59 -22.81 -19.57
C PRO A 310 -18.46 -22.56 -18.54
N SER A 311 -17.25 -22.27 -19.01
CA SER A 311 -16.05 -22.00 -18.22
C SER A 311 -15.65 -20.52 -18.13
N SER A 312 -16.36 -19.62 -18.81
CA SER A 312 -16.07 -18.18 -18.81
C SER A 312 -16.41 -17.57 -17.45
N ARG A 313 -15.43 -17.56 -16.54
CA ARG A 313 -15.39 -16.63 -15.41
C ARG A 313 -15.20 -15.21 -15.94
N LEU A 314 -16.24 -14.63 -16.53
CA LEU A 314 -16.33 -13.17 -16.61
C LEU A 314 -16.61 -12.64 -15.22
N SER A 315 -15.49 -12.52 -14.53
CA SER A 315 -15.21 -11.66 -13.40
C SER A 315 -15.53 -10.22 -13.79
N ASN A 316 -16.78 -9.80 -13.58
CA ASN A 316 -17.14 -8.76 -12.59
C ASN A 316 -18.53 -8.19 -12.94
N PRO A 317 -19.49 -8.24 -12.00
CA PRO A 317 -20.75 -7.48 -12.06
C PRO A 317 -20.57 -5.96 -11.98
N GLU A 318 -19.39 -5.46 -11.62
CA GLU A 318 -19.16 -4.06 -11.27
C GLU A 318 -19.11 -3.07 -12.46
N ALA A 319 -19.20 -3.51 -13.72
CA ALA A 319 -18.94 -2.65 -14.88
C ALA A 319 -20.14 -2.45 -15.83
N TRP A 320 -21.35 -2.91 -15.49
CA TRP A 320 -22.50 -2.79 -16.40
C TRP A 320 -22.85 -1.31 -16.67
N GLY A 321 -22.78 -0.45 -15.64
CA GLY A 321 -23.17 0.96 -15.73
C GLY A 321 -24.69 1.15 -15.92
N ASP A 322 -25.14 2.40 -15.94
CA ASP A 322 -26.58 2.75 -15.98
C ASP A 322 -27.19 2.74 -17.40
N ASN A 323 -26.49 2.20 -18.40
CA ASN A 323 -26.87 2.25 -19.81
C ASN A 323 -27.67 1.02 -20.30
N GLY A 324 -28.25 0.23 -19.40
CA GLY A 324 -29.08 -0.92 -19.76
C GLY A 324 -28.31 -2.13 -20.33
N ALA A 325 -26.98 -2.17 -20.20
CA ALA A 325 -26.16 -3.31 -20.64
C ALA A 325 -26.56 -4.62 -19.96
N GLU A 326 -26.94 -4.58 -18.68
CA GLU A 326 -27.34 -5.77 -17.91
C GLU A 326 -28.67 -6.37 -18.42
N GLU A 327 -29.67 -5.52 -18.69
CA GLU A 327 -30.94 -5.95 -19.27
C GLU A 327 -30.74 -6.52 -20.68
N PHE A 328 -29.92 -5.84 -21.49
CA PHE A 328 -29.57 -6.30 -22.83
C PHE A 328 -28.87 -7.67 -22.78
N TRP A 329 -27.92 -7.85 -21.87
CA TRP A 329 -27.24 -9.13 -21.66
C TRP A 329 -28.19 -10.23 -21.23
N SER A 330 -29.08 -9.94 -20.28
CA SER A 330 -30.08 -10.90 -19.77
C SER A 330 -31.01 -11.37 -20.88
N ARG A 331 -31.42 -10.46 -21.78
CA ARG A 331 -32.19 -10.82 -22.97
C ARG A 331 -31.41 -11.77 -23.89
N LEU A 332 -30.15 -11.48 -24.19
CA LEU A 332 -29.33 -12.36 -25.04
C LEU A 332 -29.12 -13.74 -24.41
N MET A 333 -28.99 -13.82 -23.08
CA MET A 333 -28.85 -15.07 -22.34
C MET A 333 -30.10 -15.96 -22.40
N SER A 334 -31.28 -15.37 -22.61
CA SER A 334 -32.55 -16.11 -22.80
C SER A 334 -32.73 -16.71 -24.21
N MET A 335 -31.85 -16.37 -25.15
CA MET A 335 -31.91 -16.83 -26.54
C MET A 335 -31.07 -18.09 -26.77
N GLU A 336 -31.42 -18.84 -27.81
CA GLU A 336 -30.70 -20.06 -28.18
C GLU A 336 -29.45 -19.77 -29.05
N SER A 337 -28.49 -20.69 -29.05
CA SER A 337 -27.41 -20.73 -30.04
C SER A 337 -27.87 -21.45 -31.30
N ILE A 338 -27.79 -20.77 -32.45
CA ILE A 338 -28.17 -21.33 -33.75
C ILE A 338 -26.95 -21.82 -34.53
N LYS A 339 -27.13 -22.88 -35.31
CA LYS A 339 -26.15 -23.30 -36.31
C LYS A 339 -26.24 -22.44 -37.55
N PHE A 340 -25.12 -21.87 -37.98
CA PHE A 340 -25.03 -21.10 -39.21
C PHE A 340 -23.63 -21.19 -39.82
N CYS A 341 -23.54 -20.84 -41.09
CA CYS A 341 -22.30 -20.69 -41.81
C CYS A 341 -21.93 -19.21 -41.90
N MET A 342 -20.65 -18.87 -41.76
CA MET A 342 -20.18 -17.49 -41.86
C MET A 342 -18.82 -17.40 -42.54
N PHE A 343 -18.59 -16.33 -43.32
CA PHE A 343 -17.28 -16.01 -43.87
C PHE A 343 -17.06 -14.50 -44.06
N ASN A 344 -15.78 -14.14 -44.28
CA ASN A 344 -15.33 -12.78 -44.59
C ASN A 344 -15.87 -11.74 -43.58
N LEU A 345 -15.69 -12.03 -42.29
CA LEU A 345 -15.96 -11.07 -41.22
C LEU A 345 -14.96 -9.92 -41.32
N ARG A 346 -15.45 -8.69 -41.37
CA ARG A 346 -14.64 -7.47 -41.35
C ARG A 346 -15.10 -6.55 -40.24
N LEU A 347 -14.14 -6.05 -39.47
CA LEU A 347 -14.36 -5.07 -38.42
C LEU A 347 -13.60 -3.81 -38.80
N SER A 348 -14.26 -2.65 -38.82
CA SER A 348 -13.65 -1.37 -39.26
C SER A 348 -12.94 -1.47 -40.62
N GLY A 349 -13.49 -2.26 -41.54
CA GLY A 349 -12.91 -2.52 -42.87
C GLY A 349 -11.74 -3.50 -42.91
N THR A 350 -11.25 -3.97 -41.75
CA THR A 350 -10.15 -4.94 -41.66
C THR A 350 -10.70 -6.37 -41.63
N PRO A 351 -10.25 -7.28 -42.51
CA PRO A 351 -10.67 -8.68 -42.48
C PRO A 351 -10.15 -9.35 -41.21
N ILE A 352 -11.03 -10.07 -40.52
CA ILE A 352 -10.72 -10.84 -39.33
C ILE A 352 -10.78 -12.33 -39.68
N SER A 353 -9.71 -13.05 -39.34
CA SER A 353 -9.65 -14.49 -39.52
C SER A 353 -10.57 -15.19 -38.54
N ILE A 354 -11.54 -15.93 -39.07
CA ILE A 354 -12.45 -16.77 -38.28
C ILE A 354 -11.71 -18.04 -37.78
N ALA A 355 -10.50 -18.34 -38.27
CA ALA A 355 -9.65 -19.43 -37.77
C ALA A 355 -8.91 -19.08 -36.47
N ASN A 356 -8.84 -17.79 -36.09
CA ASN A 356 -8.16 -17.29 -34.89
C ASN A 356 -9.17 -17.02 -33.76
N PHE A 357 -10.03 -17.99 -33.47
CA PHE A 357 -10.87 -17.92 -32.28
C PHE A 357 -9.96 -18.08 -31.06
N ALA A 358 -9.71 -16.95 -30.40
CA ALA A 358 -8.77 -16.77 -29.31
C ALA A 358 -9.07 -17.67 -28.10
N ASP A 359 -10.33 -18.10 -27.96
CA ASP A 359 -10.75 -19.18 -27.08
C ASP A 359 -12.04 -19.78 -27.64
N ALA A 360 -12.00 -21.05 -28.05
CA ALA A 360 -13.22 -21.83 -28.25
C ALA A 360 -13.55 -22.57 -26.95
N ASN A 361 -14.84 -22.79 -26.65
CA ASN A 361 -15.22 -23.69 -25.56
C ASN A 361 -14.46 -25.02 -25.71
N PRO A 362 -13.81 -25.59 -24.67
CA PRO A 362 -13.00 -26.81 -24.77
C PRO A 362 -13.70 -28.01 -25.43
N GLU A 363 -15.02 -28.05 -25.46
CA GLU A 363 -15.83 -29.08 -26.12
C GLU A 363 -15.99 -28.86 -27.64
N CYS A 364 -15.48 -27.75 -28.18
CA CYS A 364 -15.60 -27.41 -29.58
C CYS A 364 -14.58 -28.12 -30.47
N SER A 365 -15.11 -28.91 -31.41
CA SER A 365 -14.31 -29.37 -32.55
C SER A 365 -13.92 -28.17 -33.42
N LYS A 366 -12.71 -28.19 -34.00
CA LYS A 366 -12.31 -27.21 -35.02
C LYS A 366 -13.41 -27.06 -36.07
N PRO A 367 -13.80 -25.82 -36.45
CA PRO A 367 -14.79 -25.59 -37.49
C PRO A 367 -14.45 -26.39 -38.76
N ARG A 368 -15.44 -27.06 -39.34
CA ARG A 368 -15.23 -27.88 -40.55
C ARG A 368 -15.42 -27.02 -41.80
N GLU A 369 -14.33 -26.82 -42.53
CA GLU A 369 -14.23 -25.98 -43.75
C GLU A 369 -15.20 -26.38 -44.88
N TYR A 370 -15.55 -27.67 -44.99
CA TYR A 370 -16.30 -28.19 -46.15
C TYR A 370 -17.81 -28.32 -45.94
N GLN A 371 -18.33 -28.10 -44.72
CA GLN A 371 -19.77 -28.31 -44.44
C GLN A 371 -20.66 -27.15 -44.93
N CYS A 372 -20.06 -26.00 -45.22
CA CYS A 372 -20.76 -24.79 -45.65
C CYS A 372 -20.62 -24.48 -47.15
N GLN A 373 -19.95 -25.36 -47.91
CA GLN A 373 -19.71 -25.19 -49.36
C GLN A 373 -20.78 -25.86 -50.24
N LEU A 374 -21.81 -26.46 -49.65
CA LEU A 374 -22.87 -27.19 -50.36
C LEU A 374 -24.01 -26.28 -50.85
#